data_AF-A0A8X9A9X9-F1
#
_entry.id   AF-A0A8X9A9X9-F1
#
_cell.length_a   1.000
_cell.length_b   1.000
_cell.length_c   1.000
_cell.angle_alpha   90.00
_cell.angle_beta   90.00
_cell.angle_gamma   90.00
#
_symmetry.space_group_name_H-M   'P 1'
#
loop_
_entity.id
_entity.type
_entity.pdbx_description
1 polymer ?
#
loop_
_entity_poly.entity_id
_entity_poly.type
_entity_poly.pdbx_seq_one_letter_code
_entity_poly.pdbx_strand_id
1 'polypeptide(L)'
;MTSTEHAWPEPVTRVQQLSDSGIRVIPDRYVKEPVDLPGATTSDGPDIPVVDMEGLSSGDAEVRRRTATLIDEACREWGFFQVANHGVSPDLMARCREAWREFFQLPLAEKQRYANSPATYEGYGSRLGLEKGVSLDWNDYFFLYFLPIGVKDKNKWPTLPVGIRSH
;
A
#
# COMPACT_ATOMS: atom_id res chain seq x y z
N MET A 1 25.34 24.17 18.53
CA MET A 1 23.98 24.14 17.94
C MET A 1 23.82 22.79 17.24
N THR A 2 23.28 21.79 17.92
CA THR A 2 23.10 20.43 17.37
C THR A 2 21.75 20.35 16.65
N SER A 3 21.81 20.17 15.33
CA SER A 3 20.65 20.06 14.44
C SER A 3 19.73 18.90 14.85
N THR A 4 18.50 19.22 15.24
CA THR A 4 17.42 18.27 15.54
C THR A 4 16.73 17.79 14.25
N GLU A 5 17.49 17.23 13.31
CA GLU A 5 16.96 16.91 11.96
C GLU A 5 16.40 15.49 11.78
N HIS A 6 16.27 14.69 12.85
CA HIS A 6 15.93 13.26 12.73
C HIS A 6 14.69 12.82 13.51
N ALA A 7 13.96 13.75 14.13
CA ALA A 7 12.77 13.44 14.92
C ALA A 7 11.48 13.70 14.14
N TRP A 8 10.47 12.85 14.36
CA TRP A 8 9.14 13.12 13.82
C TRP A 8 8.61 14.45 14.34
N PRO A 9 7.89 15.22 13.51
CA PRO A 9 7.32 16.52 13.89
C PRO A 9 6.30 16.39 15.04
N GLU A 10 5.68 15.22 15.16
CA GLU A 10 4.73 14.82 16.19
C GLU A 10 4.89 13.33 16.52
N PRO A 11 4.48 12.85 17.71
CA PRO A 11 4.54 11.43 18.05
C PRO A 11 3.78 10.54 17.06
N VAL A 12 4.43 9.49 16.57
CA VAL A 12 3.80 8.50 15.69
C VAL A 12 2.89 7.60 16.53
N THR A 13 1.58 7.68 16.28
CA THR A 13 0.58 6.77 16.86
C THR A 13 0.33 5.65 15.87
N ARG A 14 0.45 4.39 16.29
CA ARG A 14 0.15 3.23 15.44
C ARG A 14 -1.35 3.00 15.41
N VAL A 15 -1.94 3.01 14.22
CA VAL A 15 -3.40 2.93 14.05
C VAL A 15 -3.93 1.58 14.51
N GLN A 16 -3.20 0.49 14.27
CA GLN A 16 -3.61 -0.82 14.77
C GLN A 16 -3.69 -0.85 16.30
N GLN A 17 -2.67 -0.35 17.00
CA GLN A 17 -2.68 -0.28 18.47
C GLN A 17 -3.81 0.63 18.99
N LEU A 18 -4.06 1.74 18.30
CA LEU A 18 -5.15 2.65 18.65
C LEU A 18 -6.51 1.96 18.48
N SER A 19 -6.73 1.26 17.37
CA SER A 19 -7.92 0.44 17.13
C SER A 19 -8.12 -0.63 18.21
N ASP A 20 -7.04 -1.34 18.56
CA ASP A 20 -7.07 -2.43 19.55
C ASP A 20 -7.29 -1.93 20.99
N SER A 21 -7.09 -0.63 21.26
CA SER A 21 -7.27 -0.04 22.59
C SER A 21 -8.73 0.12 23.04
N GLY A 22 -9.69 -0.14 22.14
CA GLY A 22 -11.12 -0.07 22.45
C GLY A 22 -11.70 1.35 22.46
N ILE A 23 -11.04 2.29 21.79
CA ILE A 23 -11.59 3.64 21.58
C ILE A 23 -12.97 3.56 20.92
N ARG A 24 -13.85 4.48 21.32
CA ARG A 24 -15.20 4.60 20.76
C ARG A 24 -15.35 5.78 19.79
N VAL A 25 -14.37 6.67 19.79
CA VAL A 25 -14.35 7.89 18.97
C VAL A 25 -12.98 7.95 18.30
N ILE A 26 -12.99 8.15 16.99
CA ILE A 26 -11.79 8.36 16.18
C ILE A 26 -11.22 9.74 16.56
N PRO A 27 -9.92 9.86 16.91
CA PRO A 27 -9.33 11.15 17.21
C PRO A 27 -9.39 12.11 16.02
N ASP A 28 -9.63 13.40 16.29
CA ASP A 28 -9.85 14.45 15.27
C ASP A 28 -8.80 14.48 14.16
N ARG A 29 -7.55 14.16 14.47
CA ARG A 29 -6.47 14.08 13.48
C ARG A 29 -6.68 13.04 12.37
N TYR A 30 -7.64 12.13 12.50
CA TYR A 30 -7.98 11.12 11.48
C TYR A 30 -9.35 11.38 10.84
N VAL A 31 -10.04 12.44 11.27
CA VAL A 31 -11.27 12.91 10.64
C VAL A 31 -10.86 13.75 9.43
N LYS A 32 -11.39 13.38 8.25
CA LYS A 32 -11.18 14.13 7.02
C LYS A 32 -12.12 15.34 6.99
N GLU A 33 -11.65 16.43 6.41
CA GLU A 33 -12.48 17.62 6.21
C GLU A 33 -13.65 17.28 5.28
N PRO A 34 -14.83 17.94 5.41
CA PRO A 34 -15.98 17.65 4.57
C PRO A 34 -15.71 17.77 3.05
N VAL A 35 -14.74 18.61 2.67
CA VAL A 35 -14.29 18.78 1.28
C VAL A 35 -13.52 17.57 0.73
N ASP A 36 -12.91 16.78 1.62
CA ASP A 36 -12.13 15.58 1.28
C ASP A 36 -12.98 14.30 1.33
N LEU A 37 -14.22 14.38 1.83
CA LEU A 37 -15.11 13.24 1.87
C LEU A 37 -15.66 12.93 0.47
N PRO A 38 -15.76 11.64 0.10
CA PRO A 38 -16.45 11.29 -1.13
C PRO A 38 -17.89 11.82 -1.08
N GLY A 39 -18.33 12.43 -2.18
CA GLY A 39 -19.73 12.80 -2.35
C GLY A 39 -20.65 11.58 -2.27
N ALA A 40 -21.96 11.78 -2.12
CA ALA A 40 -22.93 10.69 -2.13
C ALA A 40 -22.78 9.87 -3.42
N THR A 41 -22.31 8.62 -3.30
CA THR A 41 -22.16 7.72 -4.45
C THR A 41 -23.49 7.03 -4.72
N THR A 42 -24.08 7.31 -5.88
CA THR A 42 -25.11 6.44 -6.47
C THR A 42 -24.41 5.32 -7.21
N SER A 43 -24.91 4.08 -7.13
CA SER A 43 -24.32 2.90 -7.77
C SER A 43 -24.48 2.87 -9.30
N ASP A 44 -24.87 3.99 -9.92
CA ASP A 44 -25.22 4.08 -11.34
C ASP A 44 -24.04 4.54 -12.22
N GLY A 45 -22.82 4.54 -11.67
CA GLY A 45 -21.60 4.83 -12.42
C GLY A 45 -21.15 3.65 -13.29
N PRO A 46 -20.40 3.89 -14.37
CA PRO A 46 -19.79 2.82 -15.15
C PRO A 46 -18.83 1.98 -14.28
N ASP A 47 -18.75 0.68 -14.56
CA ASP A 47 -17.83 -0.24 -13.88
C ASP A 47 -16.37 0.02 -14.30
N ILE A 48 -15.44 -0.14 -13.35
CA ILE A 48 -14.00 -0.06 -13.62
C ILE A 48 -13.62 -1.10 -14.69
N PRO A 49 -12.92 -0.71 -15.77
CA PRO A 49 -12.55 -1.64 -16.84
C PRO A 49 -11.76 -2.84 -16.32
N VAL A 50 -12.04 -4.01 -16.89
CA VAL A 50 -11.28 -5.25 -16.63
C VAL A 50 -10.61 -5.68 -17.93
N VAL A 51 -9.29 -5.83 -17.89
CA VAL A 51 -8.47 -6.24 -19.05
C VAL A 51 -7.97 -7.67 -18.85
N ASP A 52 -8.28 -8.53 -19.80
CA ASP A 52 -7.71 -9.88 -19.88
C ASP A 52 -6.31 -9.82 -20.51
N MET A 53 -5.29 -10.07 -19.70
CA MET A 53 -3.88 -9.97 -20.09
C MET A 53 -3.40 -11.15 -20.93
N GLU A 54 -4.12 -12.28 -20.95
CA GLU A 54 -3.77 -13.42 -21.80
C GLU A 54 -3.80 -13.04 -23.29
N GLY A 55 -4.69 -12.11 -23.65
CA GLY A 55 -4.82 -11.61 -25.02
C GLY A 55 -3.53 -10.98 -25.57
N LEU A 56 -2.64 -10.43 -24.73
CA LEU A 56 -1.34 -9.91 -25.17
C LEU A 56 -0.38 -11.01 -25.64
N SER A 57 -0.53 -12.23 -25.11
CA SER A 57 0.30 -13.38 -25.46
C SER A 57 -0.35 -14.29 -26.51
N SER A 58 -1.53 -13.92 -27.02
CA SER A 58 -2.26 -14.70 -28.04
C SER A 58 -1.43 -14.85 -29.32
N GLY A 59 -1.55 -16.01 -29.98
CA GLY A 59 -1.00 -16.21 -31.33
C GLY A 59 -1.69 -15.34 -32.40
N ASP A 60 -2.93 -14.92 -32.16
CA ASP A 60 -3.71 -14.07 -33.06
C ASP A 60 -3.34 -12.59 -32.91
N ALA A 61 -2.95 -11.96 -34.03
CA ALA A 61 -2.57 -10.56 -34.08
C ALA A 61 -3.73 -9.59 -33.80
N GLU A 62 -4.96 -9.94 -34.18
CA GLU A 62 -6.14 -9.12 -33.90
C GLU A 62 -6.45 -9.09 -32.40
N VAL A 63 -6.36 -10.25 -31.74
CA VAL A 63 -6.56 -10.37 -30.29
C VAL A 63 -5.53 -9.53 -29.54
N ARG A 64 -4.24 -9.66 -29.89
CA ARG A 64 -3.18 -8.85 -29.28
C ARG A 64 -3.43 -7.35 -29.43
N ARG A 65 -3.82 -6.90 -30.64
CA ARG A 65 -4.14 -5.49 -30.89
C ARG A 65 -5.33 -5.03 -30.08
N ARG A 66 -6.41 -5.80 -30.04
CA ARG A 66 -7.61 -5.47 -29.25
C ARG A 66 -7.29 -5.31 -27.77
N THR A 67 -6.51 -6.23 -27.18
CA THR A 67 -6.09 -6.11 -25.78
C THR A 67 -5.24 -4.86 -25.55
N ALA A 68 -4.30 -4.55 -26.45
CA ALA A 68 -3.51 -3.33 -26.36
C ALA A 68 -4.38 -2.06 -26.46
N THR A 69 -5.39 -2.05 -27.33
CA THR A 69 -6.35 -0.94 -27.44
C THR A 69 -7.15 -0.75 -26.16
N LEU A 70 -7.64 -1.83 -25.54
CA LEU A 70 -8.36 -1.75 -24.26
C LEU A 70 -7.48 -1.17 -23.13
N ILE A 71 -6.18 -1.48 -23.13
CA ILE A 71 -5.24 -0.89 -22.18
C ILE A 71 -5.08 0.62 -22.44
N ASP A 72 -4.92 1.03 -23.70
CA ASP A 72 -4.83 2.47 -24.06
C ASP A 72 -6.07 3.24 -23.63
N GLU A 73 -7.25 2.72 -23.97
CA GLU A 73 -8.55 3.32 -23.61
C GLU A 73 -8.70 3.43 -22.09
N ALA A 74 -8.44 2.35 -21.34
CA ALA A 74 -8.52 2.38 -19.89
C ALA A 74 -7.52 3.38 -19.26
N CYS A 75 -6.29 3.48 -19.79
CA CYS A 75 -5.33 4.47 -19.31
C CYS A 75 -5.79 5.91 -19.57
N ARG A 76 -6.37 6.18 -20.74
CA ARG A 76 -6.75 7.54 -21.16
C ARG A 76 -8.05 8.02 -20.54
N GLU A 77 -9.03 7.14 -20.42
CA GLU A 77 -10.37 7.48 -19.95
C GLU A 77 -10.51 7.35 -18.43
N TRP A 78 -9.82 6.38 -17.83
CA TRP A 78 -9.95 6.07 -16.40
C TRP A 78 -8.70 6.36 -15.58
N GLY A 79 -7.51 6.18 -16.17
CA GLY A 79 -6.24 6.18 -15.44
C GLY A 79 -6.07 4.99 -14.50
N PHE A 80 -7.02 4.03 -14.50
CA PHE A 80 -7.03 2.85 -13.66
C PHE A 80 -7.86 1.72 -14.30
N PHE A 81 -7.46 0.47 -14.10
CA PHE A 81 -8.20 -0.72 -14.54
C PHE A 81 -7.78 -1.94 -13.72
N GLN A 82 -8.63 -2.98 -13.77
CA GLN A 82 -8.33 -4.29 -13.20
C GLN A 82 -7.68 -5.19 -14.25
N VAL A 83 -6.78 -6.06 -13.82
CA VAL A 83 -6.15 -7.06 -14.70
C VAL A 83 -6.64 -8.47 -14.35
N ALA A 84 -7.01 -9.24 -15.36
CA ALA A 84 -7.33 -10.66 -15.26
C ALA A 84 -6.29 -11.48 -16.06
N ASN A 85 -6.14 -12.77 -15.73
CA ASN A 85 -5.23 -13.70 -16.41
C ASN A 85 -3.79 -13.15 -16.60
N HIS A 86 -3.29 -12.40 -15.62
CA HIS A 86 -1.99 -11.72 -15.65
C HIS A 86 -0.77 -12.65 -15.48
N GLY A 87 -0.97 -13.97 -15.49
CA GLY A 87 0.11 -14.96 -15.42
C GLY A 87 0.78 -15.14 -14.05
N VAL A 88 0.38 -14.39 -13.02
CA VAL A 88 0.88 -14.58 -11.65
C VAL A 88 0.06 -15.66 -10.97
N SER A 89 0.73 -16.68 -10.42
CA SER A 89 0.08 -17.81 -9.75
C SER A 89 -0.83 -17.34 -8.60
N PRO A 90 -2.09 -17.80 -8.54
CA PRO A 90 -2.99 -17.52 -7.43
C PRO A 90 -2.42 -17.94 -6.06
N ASP A 91 -1.69 -19.07 -6.02
CA ASP A 91 -1.06 -19.58 -4.80
C ASP A 91 0.06 -18.64 -4.33
N LEU A 92 0.84 -18.07 -5.25
CA LEU A 92 1.86 -17.07 -4.91
C LEU A 92 1.23 -15.83 -4.30
N MET A 93 0.16 -15.32 -4.90
CA MET A 93 -0.57 -14.17 -4.35
C MET A 93 -1.17 -14.46 -2.98
N ALA A 94 -1.72 -15.67 -2.78
CA ALA A 94 -2.27 -16.10 -1.50
C ALA A 94 -1.18 -16.16 -0.41
N ARG A 95 -0.04 -16.80 -0.70
CA ARG A 95 1.10 -16.84 0.24
C ARG A 95 1.65 -15.47 0.57
N CYS A 96 1.77 -14.58 -0.41
CA CYS A 96 2.22 -13.20 -0.19
C CYS A 96 1.27 -12.45 0.75
N ARG A 97 -0.05 -12.54 0.51
CA ARG A 97 -1.05 -11.94 1.40
C ARG A 97 -0.99 -12.50 2.82
N GLU A 98 -0.83 -13.82 2.96
CA GLU A 98 -0.77 -14.45 4.28
C GLU A 98 0.50 -14.06 5.04
N ALA A 99 1.67 -14.05 4.38
CA ALA A 99 2.92 -13.66 5.01
C ALA A 99 2.86 -12.21 5.57
N TRP A 100 2.26 -11.27 4.82
CA TRP A 100 2.08 -9.91 5.32
C TRP A 100 1.00 -9.83 6.41
N ARG A 101 -0.09 -10.59 6.29
CA ARG A 101 -1.10 -10.68 7.35
C ARG A 101 -0.48 -11.13 8.68
N GLU A 102 0.29 -12.22 8.65
CA GLU A 102 1.02 -12.74 9.80
C GLU A 102 2.00 -11.70 10.35
N PHE A 103 2.75 -10.99 9.48
CA PHE A 103 3.64 -9.91 9.93
C PHE A 103 2.88 -8.82 10.71
N PHE A 104 1.73 -8.36 10.22
CA PHE A 104 0.94 -7.33 10.91
C PHE A 104 0.26 -7.85 12.20
N GLN A 105 0.12 -9.17 12.35
CA GLN A 105 -0.32 -9.81 13.61
C GLN A 105 0.80 -9.97 14.64
N LEU A 106 2.07 -9.79 14.28
CA LEU A 106 3.17 -9.83 15.23
C LEU A 106 3.03 -8.77 16.33
N PRO A 107 3.63 -9.00 17.52
CA PRO A 107 3.70 -7.99 18.57
C PRO A 107 4.28 -6.68 18.04
N LEU A 108 3.78 -5.55 18.56
CA LEU A 108 4.23 -4.23 18.13
C LEU A 108 5.75 -4.06 18.21
N ALA A 109 6.39 -4.59 19.25
CA ALA A 109 7.83 -4.51 19.43
C ALA A 109 8.61 -5.16 18.26
N GLU A 110 8.08 -6.25 17.68
CA GLU A 110 8.69 -6.91 16.52
C GLU A 110 8.57 -6.03 15.27
N LYS A 111 7.38 -5.45 15.02
CA LYS A 111 7.13 -4.55 13.89
C LYS A 111 7.96 -3.26 14.00
N GLN A 112 8.10 -2.72 15.21
CA GLN A 112 8.85 -1.47 15.46
C GLN A 112 10.35 -1.59 15.18
N ARG A 113 10.94 -2.79 15.17
CA ARG A 113 12.34 -2.98 14.74
C ARG A 113 12.57 -2.50 13.30
N TYR A 114 11.52 -2.52 12.49
CA TYR A 114 11.54 -2.08 11.11
C TYR A 114 10.93 -0.69 10.93
N ALA A 115 10.72 0.09 11.99
CA ALA A 115 10.09 1.39 11.89
C ALA A 115 10.82 2.30 10.88
N ASN A 116 10.03 3.05 10.13
CA ASN A 116 10.54 4.10 9.27
C ASN A 116 10.93 5.35 10.07
N SER A 117 11.43 6.38 9.40
CA SER A 117 11.89 7.62 10.03
C SER A 117 11.48 8.83 9.19
N PRO A 118 11.61 10.07 9.71
CA PRO A 118 11.34 11.27 8.93
C PRO A 118 12.16 11.37 7.64
N ALA A 119 13.31 10.71 7.59
CA ALA A 119 14.22 10.73 6.45
C ALA A 119 13.86 9.71 5.35
N THR A 120 13.05 8.69 5.66
CA THR A 120 12.68 7.65 4.69
C THR A 120 11.34 7.01 5.03
N TYR A 121 10.51 6.76 4.01
CA TYR A 121 9.29 5.99 4.18
C TYR A 121 9.55 4.49 4.36
N GLU A 122 10.76 4.01 4.08
CA GLU A 122 11.12 2.59 4.13
C GLU A 122 11.04 1.99 5.55
N GLY A 123 10.23 0.94 5.65
CA GLY A 123 9.91 0.22 6.87
C GLY A 123 8.43 0.34 7.27
N TYR A 124 8.17 -0.01 8.54
CA TYR A 124 6.86 0.02 9.18
C TYR A 124 6.47 1.45 9.58
N GLY A 125 5.43 1.99 8.93
CA GLY A 125 4.94 3.36 9.08
C GLY A 125 3.48 3.42 9.51
N SER A 126 3.06 4.62 9.93
CA SER A 126 1.67 4.94 10.33
C SER A 126 1.31 6.41 10.06
N ARG A 127 2.20 7.12 9.36
CA ARG A 127 2.06 8.52 9.01
C ARG A 127 2.79 8.78 7.71
N LEU A 128 2.13 9.49 6.80
CA LEU A 128 2.74 10.06 5.61
C LEU A 128 2.94 11.56 5.83
N GLY A 129 4.05 12.10 5.34
CA GLY A 129 4.39 13.52 5.44
C GLY A 129 4.95 13.98 6.79
N LEU A 130 5.51 15.20 6.77
CA LEU A 130 6.18 15.85 7.91
C LEU A 130 5.45 17.12 8.39
N GLU A 131 4.36 17.49 7.73
CA GLU A 131 3.58 18.68 8.08
C GLU A 131 2.78 18.45 9.36
N LYS A 132 2.78 19.42 10.27
CA LYS A 132 2.03 19.33 11.55
C LYS A 132 0.56 19.66 11.33
N GLY A 133 -0.32 18.99 12.08
CA GLY A 133 -1.75 19.31 12.09
C GLY A 133 -2.52 18.87 10.83
N VAL A 134 -1.89 18.11 9.94
CA VAL A 134 -2.58 17.51 8.79
C VAL A 134 -3.40 16.30 9.22
N SER A 135 -4.55 16.09 8.57
CA SER A 135 -5.34 14.88 8.78
C SER A 135 -4.59 13.66 8.29
N LEU A 136 -4.40 12.70 9.20
CA LEU A 136 -3.72 11.44 8.98
C LEU A 136 -4.69 10.38 8.44
N ASP A 137 -4.13 9.40 7.75
CA ASP A 137 -4.87 8.24 7.28
C ASP A 137 -5.06 7.22 8.41
N TRP A 138 -6.20 6.55 8.40
CA TRP A 138 -6.50 5.46 9.35
C TRP A 138 -5.85 4.14 8.88
N ASN A 139 -4.52 4.13 8.77
CA ASN A 139 -3.78 2.94 8.38
C ASN A 139 -2.40 2.86 9.03
N ASP A 140 -1.93 1.62 9.16
CA ASP A 140 -0.50 1.33 9.22
C ASP A 140 -0.05 0.81 7.84
N TYR A 141 1.24 0.95 7.53
CA TYR A 141 1.79 0.46 6.27
C TYR A 141 3.20 -0.10 6.45
N PHE A 142 3.65 -0.84 5.44
CA PHE A 142 5.04 -1.24 5.30
C PHE A 142 5.49 -0.90 3.88
N PHE A 143 6.59 -0.15 3.76
CA PHE A 143 7.15 0.26 2.48
C PHE A 143 8.57 -0.27 2.31
N LEU A 144 8.91 -0.80 1.13
CA LEU A 144 10.21 -1.38 0.83
C LEU A 144 10.72 -0.94 -0.54
N TYR A 145 11.99 -0.58 -0.61
CA TYR A 145 12.66 -0.50 -1.90
C TYR A 145 13.03 -1.91 -2.37
N PHE A 146 12.56 -2.27 -3.57
CA PHE A 146 12.86 -3.57 -4.19
C PHE A 146 13.90 -3.45 -5.30
N LEU A 147 13.72 -2.50 -6.22
CA LEU A 147 14.61 -2.25 -7.34
C LEU A 147 14.90 -0.75 -7.51
N PRO A 148 16.10 -0.38 -8.01
CA PRO A 148 17.23 -1.26 -8.36
C PRO A 148 17.88 -1.94 -7.12
N ILE A 149 18.63 -3.03 -7.32
CA ILE A 149 19.20 -3.82 -6.20
C ILE A 149 20.06 -2.96 -5.26
N GLY A 150 20.74 -1.94 -5.78
CA GLY A 150 21.62 -1.05 -5.00
C GLY A 150 20.90 -0.21 -3.94
N VAL A 151 19.57 -0.02 -4.04
CA VAL A 151 18.79 0.72 -3.02
C VAL A 151 18.13 -0.20 -1.99
N LYS A 152 18.23 -1.53 -2.17
CA LYS A 152 17.58 -2.49 -1.28
C LYS A 152 18.36 -2.63 0.03
N ASP A 153 17.83 -2.07 1.13
CA ASP A 153 18.38 -2.26 2.46
C ASP A 153 17.83 -3.55 3.11
N LYS A 154 18.63 -4.62 3.16
CA LYS A 154 18.24 -5.90 3.76
C LYS A 154 17.87 -5.81 5.25
N ASN A 155 18.29 -4.76 5.96
CA ASN A 155 17.92 -4.55 7.36
C ASN A 155 16.46 -4.09 7.51
N LYS A 156 15.90 -3.46 6.47
CA LYS A 156 14.50 -3.03 6.44
C LYS A 156 13.53 -4.15 6.06
N TRP A 157 14.01 -5.21 5.42
CA TRP A 157 13.17 -6.34 5.07
C TRP A 157 12.87 -7.19 6.32
N PRO A 158 11.63 -7.56 6.63
CA PRO A 158 11.33 -8.38 7.80
C PRO A 158 11.87 -9.81 7.63
N THR A 159 12.23 -10.47 8.73
CA THR A 159 12.62 -11.90 8.74
C THR A 159 11.50 -12.82 9.20
N LEU A 160 10.46 -12.25 9.80
CA LEU A 160 9.26 -12.94 10.27
C LEU A 160 8.04 -12.42 9.49
N PRO A 161 7.06 -13.26 9.19
CA PRO A 161 7.10 -14.72 9.31
C PRO A 161 8.14 -15.36 8.39
N VAL A 162 8.48 -16.62 8.65
CA VAL A 162 9.42 -17.38 7.82
C VAL A 162 8.88 -17.43 6.39
N GLY A 163 9.71 -17.03 5.42
CA GLY A 163 9.31 -17.01 4.00
C GLY A 163 8.85 -15.65 3.49
N ILE A 164 8.69 -14.62 4.33
CA ILE A 164 8.31 -13.26 3.88
C ILE A 164 9.29 -12.65 2.86
N ARG A 165 10.53 -13.15 2.80
CA ARG A 165 11.57 -12.73 1.84
C ARG A 165 11.73 -13.68 0.64
N SER A 166 11.03 -14.80 0.63
CA SER A 166 11.28 -15.95 -0.27
C SER A 166 10.34 -16.01 -1.48
N HIS A 167 9.56 -14.96 -1.70
CA HIS A 167 8.52 -14.88 -2.73
C HIS A 167 8.75 -13.69 -3.64
#